data_AF-A0AAW3ZP89-F1
#
_entry.id   AF-A0AAW3ZP89-F1
#
_cell.length_a   1.000
_cell.length_b   1.000
_cell.length_c   1.000
_cell.angle_alpha   90.00
_cell.angle_beta   90.00
_cell.angle_gamma   90.00
#
_symmetry.space_group_name_H-M   'P 1'
#
loop_
_entity.id
_entity.type
_entity.pdbx_description
1 polymer ?
#
loop_
_entity_poly.entity_id
_entity_poly.type
_entity_poly.pdbx_seq_one_letter_code
_entity_poly.pdbx_strand_id
1 'polypeptide(L)'
;MLRTLLCMLVGLGVSSALQGAPCQDRLRAIEPLQVAAGGELVLHGEFAAQREARRPVINRGNVFDLEVQTWSPTRIVARVPAKLAPGSYKVGIYCNGRPGPQRFLHASGFIDVDVVAVLAPLKGLARAVHQDIPKPLAFEIWLAEQAVLSQEIVWESMDGPEPHANWPESRRQALYQAFRRALEASSSRSGNAQGIAENLAEAESRSAATGLIHQRLSAADAERLYLASLAQSLALEYRADLPWSLSEYPRDQLEILLDSREMFRWRPDGYEVEMAVSGMVLADDPSGQTRWMQSLLGKTRRSTIINLLNWMRDELLHFEGAVSADSMHEQWQYVGFPPVSRILSGTPHLGQPAWPERKRTAGCFGSAGLLRALLRAVNIPVRMRAYCRHYQVEFPSEGLFLSHGDDPYSGDFKASGCSAERLLIDADRFDQWFVNANAKLQCDHVGRQAREVPPCK
;
A
#
# COMPACT_ATOMS: atom_id res chain seq x y z
N MET A 1 -58.62 76.02 -47.76
CA MET A 1 -57.78 75.44 -46.70
C MET A 1 -58.38 74.09 -46.33
N LEU A 2 -58.15 73.05 -47.13
CA LEU A 2 -57.02 72.10 -47.13
C LEU A 2 -57.00 71.12 -45.94
N ARG A 3 -57.22 69.85 -46.31
CA ARG A 3 -56.80 68.56 -45.70
C ARG A 3 -57.64 67.94 -44.59
N THR A 4 -57.79 66.62 -44.46
CA THR A 4 -57.75 65.38 -45.30
C THR A 4 -57.84 64.22 -44.26
N LEU A 5 -58.59 63.16 -44.61
CA LEU A 5 -58.66 61.79 -44.04
C LEU A 5 -57.46 61.28 -43.21
N LEU A 6 -57.67 60.34 -42.26
CA LEU A 6 -57.44 58.88 -42.49
C LEU A 6 -57.70 58.00 -41.24
N CYS A 7 -58.42 56.90 -41.43
CA CYS A 7 -58.44 55.71 -40.58
C CYS A 7 -57.04 55.10 -40.43
N MET A 8 -56.70 54.54 -39.26
CA MET A 8 -55.72 53.45 -39.18
C MET A 8 -56.11 52.41 -38.13
N LEU A 9 -56.07 51.16 -38.59
CA LEU A 9 -56.21 49.91 -37.86
C LEU A 9 -55.13 49.75 -36.78
N VAL A 10 -55.53 49.17 -35.66
CA VAL A 10 -54.66 48.58 -34.65
C VAL A 10 -54.10 47.26 -35.20
N GLY A 11 -52.84 47.27 -35.63
CA GLY A 11 -52.10 46.08 -36.02
C GLY A 11 -51.38 45.46 -34.83
N LEU A 12 -51.74 44.22 -34.48
CA LEU A 12 -51.02 43.35 -33.57
C LEU A 12 -49.68 42.95 -34.21
N GLY A 13 -48.59 43.61 -33.79
CA GLY A 13 -47.23 43.21 -34.12
C GLY A 13 -46.84 41.95 -33.34
N VAL A 14 -46.93 40.80 -33.99
CA VAL A 14 -46.30 39.57 -33.50
C VAL A 14 -44.79 39.74 -33.65
N SER A 15 -44.10 40.00 -32.54
CA SER A 15 -42.64 40.11 -32.50
C SER A 15 -42.03 38.76 -32.91
N SER A 16 -41.42 38.73 -34.09
CA SER A 16 -40.65 37.60 -34.60
C SER A 16 -39.66 37.12 -33.54
N ALA A 17 -39.82 35.86 -33.14
CA ALA A 17 -39.02 35.22 -32.13
C ALA A 17 -37.52 35.27 -32.46
N LEU A 18 -36.74 35.68 -31.47
CA LEU A 18 -35.29 35.50 -31.39
C LEU A 18 -34.92 34.04 -31.70
N GLN A 19 -34.49 33.75 -32.93
CA GLN A 19 -33.68 32.56 -33.19
C GLN A 19 -32.31 32.82 -32.55
N GLY A 20 -32.08 32.20 -31.38
CA GLY A 20 -30.81 32.30 -30.68
C GLY A 20 -29.67 31.82 -31.59
N ALA A 21 -28.58 32.58 -31.63
CA ALA A 21 -27.38 32.20 -32.37
C ALA A 21 -26.83 30.85 -31.82
N PRO A 22 -26.24 30.00 -32.69
CA PRO A 22 -25.64 28.73 -32.26
C PRO A 22 -24.54 28.94 -31.23
N CYS A 23 -24.37 27.97 -30.33
CA CYS A 23 -23.32 27.96 -29.31
C CYS A 23 -21.94 28.06 -29.99
N GLN A 24 -21.20 29.13 -29.70
CA GLN A 24 -19.84 29.30 -30.22
C GLN A 24 -18.80 28.58 -29.37
N ASP A 25 -19.18 28.11 -28.18
CA ASP A 25 -18.29 27.34 -27.31
C ASP A 25 -18.02 25.95 -27.93
N ARG A 26 -16.77 25.47 -27.82
CA ARG A 26 -16.34 24.15 -28.30
C ARG A 26 -15.53 23.45 -27.22
N LEU A 27 -16.07 22.36 -26.68
CA LEU A 27 -15.34 21.48 -25.77
C LEU A 27 -14.42 20.55 -26.58
N ARG A 28 -13.13 20.48 -26.20
CA ARG A 28 -12.10 19.70 -26.89
C ARG A 28 -11.61 18.51 -26.08
N ALA A 29 -11.42 18.70 -24.77
CA ALA A 29 -10.93 17.65 -23.87
C ALA A 29 -11.43 17.88 -22.44
N ILE A 30 -11.37 16.82 -21.63
CA ILE A 30 -11.61 16.84 -20.19
C ILE A 30 -10.50 16.06 -19.50
N GLU A 31 -10.00 16.59 -18.38
CA GLU A 31 -9.11 15.86 -17.48
C GLU A 31 -9.54 16.01 -16.01
N PRO A 32 -9.53 14.93 -15.21
CA PRO A 32 -9.41 13.52 -15.64
C PRO A 32 -10.68 12.99 -16.34
N LEU A 33 -10.57 11.88 -17.10
CA LEU A 33 -11.74 11.17 -17.67
C LEU A 33 -12.45 10.27 -16.65
N GLN A 34 -11.84 10.03 -15.50
CA GLN A 34 -12.43 9.35 -14.34
C GLN A 34 -12.35 10.27 -13.14
N VAL A 35 -13.48 10.55 -12.49
CA VAL A 35 -13.55 11.52 -11.40
C VAL A 35 -14.52 11.02 -10.34
N ALA A 36 -14.21 11.23 -9.07
CA ALA A 36 -15.15 10.90 -8.00
C ALA A 36 -16.25 11.99 -7.89
N ALA A 37 -17.44 11.66 -7.36
CA ALA A 37 -18.43 12.69 -7.02
C ALA A 37 -17.82 13.74 -6.06
N GLY A 38 -18.00 15.04 -6.32
CA GLY A 38 -17.30 16.08 -5.57
C GLY A 38 -15.84 16.29 -5.98
N GLY A 39 -15.31 15.51 -6.93
CA GLY A 39 -13.99 15.69 -7.51
C GLY A 39 -13.93 16.86 -8.50
N GLU A 40 -12.71 17.33 -8.78
CA GLU A 40 -12.46 18.40 -9.74
C GLU A 40 -12.35 17.84 -11.17
N LEU A 41 -12.91 18.59 -12.12
CA LEU A 41 -12.79 18.39 -13.56
C LEU A 41 -12.27 19.67 -14.21
N VAL A 42 -11.34 19.50 -15.16
CA VAL A 42 -10.82 20.56 -16.00
C VAL A 42 -11.33 20.33 -17.42
N LEU A 43 -12.10 21.29 -17.94
CA LEU A 43 -12.61 21.29 -19.30
C LEU A 43 -11.71 22.20 -20.16
N HIS A 44 -11.21 21.67 -21.26
CA HIS A 44 -10.37 22.37 -22.23
C HIS A 44 -11.14 22.61 -23.52
N GLY A 45 -11.05 23.82 -24.07
CA GLY A 45 -11.83 24.15 -25.25
C GLY A 45 -11.61 25.57 -25.79
N GLU A 46 -12.59 26.02 -26.57
CA GLU A 46 -12.74 27.39 -27.02
C GLU A 46 -14.05 27.89 -26.38
N PHE A 47 -13.97 28.79 -25.41
CA PHE A 47 -15.11 29.27 -24.63
C PHE A 47 -15.23 30.78 -24.72
N ALA A 48 -16.43 31.29 -24.53
CA ALA A 48 -16.64 32.72 -24.37
C ALA A 48 -15.85 33.28 -23.18
N ALA A 49 -15.40 34.53 -23.29
CA ALA A 49 -14.65 35.19 -22.22
C ALA A 49 -15.46 35.37 -20.92
N GLN A 50 -16.79 35.41 -21.02
CA GLN A 50 -17.69 35.55 -19.88
C GLN A 50 -18.64 34.36 -19.79
N ARG A 51 -18.90 33.92 -18.55
CA ARG A 51 -19.77 32.77 -18.25
C ARG A 51 -21.27 33.06 -18.45
N GLU A 52 -21.69 34.32 -18.50
CA GLU A 52 -23.11 34.69 -18.53
C GLU A 52 -23.86 33.94 -19.64
N ALA A 53 -24.98 33.29 -19.33
CA ALA A 53 -25.73 32.41 -20.23
C ALA A 53 -25.06 31.07 -20.66
N ARG A 54 -23.95 30.68 -20.03
CA ARG A 54 -23.30 29.37 -20.21
C ARG A 54 -23.47 28.52 -18.97
N ARG A 55 -23.80 27.26 -19.17
CA ARG A 55 -24.11 26.32 -18.09
C ARG A 55 -23.34 25.02 -18.30
N PRO A 56 -22.15 24.87 -17.69
CA PRO A 56 -21.45 23.59 -17.65
C PRO A 56 -22.27 22.57 -16.90
N VAL A 57 -22.46 21.41 -17.51
CA VAL A 57 -23.34 20.35 -17.00
C VAL A 57 -22.69 18.98 -17.12
N ILE A 58 -23.19 18.07 -16.29
CA ILE A 58 -22.94 16.64 -16.36
C ILE A 58 -24.29 15.90 -16.47
N ASN A 59 -24.42 14.97 -17.42
CA ASN A 59 -25.71 14.41 -17.82
C ASN A 59 -25.68 12.88 -17.99
N ARG A 60 -26.65 12.19 -17.38
CA ARG A 60 -26.96 10.77 -17.59
C ARG A 60 -28.48 10.56 -17.57
N GLY A 61 -29.18 11.17 -18.53
CA GLY A 61 -30.64 11.20 -18.59
C GLY A 61 -31.26 12.34 -17.76
N ASN A 62 -30.59 12.74 -16.67
CA ASN A 62 -30.86 13.97 -15.92
C ASN A 62 -29.67 14.93 -16.04
N VAL A 63 -29.96 16.23 -16.15
CA VAL A 63 -28.94 17.29 -16.28
C VAL A 63 -28.62 17.86 -14.90
N PHE A 64 -27.35 17.80 -14.51
CA PHE A 64 -26.85 18.40 -13.27
C PHE A 64 -25.85 19.51 -13.60
N ASP A 65 -25.84 20.57 -12.80
CA ASP A 65 -24.86 21.65 -12.93
C ASP A 65 -23.51 21.26 -12.35
N LEU A 66 -22.44 21.59 -13.06
CA LEU A 66 -21.10 21.57 -12.49
C LEU A 66 -20.87 22.84 -11.67
N GLU A 67 -20.20 22.70 -10.53
CA GLU A 67 -19.84 23.83 -9.67
C GLU A 67 -18.54 24.47 -10.20
N VAL A 68 -18.70 25.46 -11.08
CA VAL A 68 -17.57 26.18 -11.71
C VAL A 68 -16.76 26.95 -10.66
N GLN A 69 -15.48 26.61 -10.55
CA GLN A 69 -14.50 27.26 -9.70
C GLN A 69 -13.78 28.40 -10.44
N THR A 70 -13.31 28.13 -11.67
CA THR A 70 -12.66 29.15 -12.52
C THR A 70 -13.11 29.02 -13.97
N TRP A 71 -13.06 30.14 -14.70
CA TRP A 71 -13.49 30.23 -16.11
C TRP A 71 -12.52 31.09 -16.90
N SER A 72 -12.14 30.63 -18.09
CA SER A 72 -11.34 31.37 -19.06
C SER A 72 -11.74 30.97 -20.49
N PRO A 73 -11.30 31.69 -21.53
CA PRO A 73 -11.60 31.34 -22.92
C PRO A 73 -11.08 29.98 -23.38
N THR A 74 -10.18 29.33 -22.63
CA THR A 74 -9.59 28.05 -23.02
C THR A 74 -9.74 26.95 -21.99
N ARG A 75 -10.10 27.29 -20.76
CA ARG A 75 -10.09 26.38 -19.61
C ARG A 75 -11.18 26.73 -18.61
N ILE A 76 -11.92 25.72 -18.16
CA ILE A 76 -12.89 25.83 -17.07
C ILE A 76 -12.52 24.77 -16.02
N VAL A 77 -12.39 25.17 -14.76
CA VAL A 77 -12.23 24.25 -13.63
C VAL A 77 -13.55 24.19 -12.90
N ALA A 78 -14.10 23.00 -12.70
CA ALA A 78 -15.39 22.82 -12.03
C ALA A 78 -15.39 21.55 -11.17
N ARG A 79 -16.31 21.49 -10.20
CA ARG A 79 -16.49 20.33 -9.33
C ARG A 79 -17.73 19.54 -9.72
N VAL A 80 -17.62 18.22 -9.73
CA VAL A 80 -18.75 17.30 -9.94
C VAL A 80 -19.69 17.36 -8.74
N PRO A 81 -21.03 17.35 -8.91
CA PRO A 81 -21.96 17.30 -7.78
C PRO A 81 -21.62 16.15 -6.81
N ALA A 82 -21.54 16.46 -5.51
CA ALA A 82 -21.13 15.51 -4.48
C ALA A 82 -22.09 14.31 -4.31
N LYS A 83 -23.32 14.41 -4.79
CA LYS A 83 -24.37 13.37 -4.68
C LYS A 83 -24.63 12.62 -5.98
N LEU A 84 -23.74 12.75 -6.97
CA LEU A 84 -23.88 12.03 -8.23
C LEU A 84 -23.61 10.53 -8.01
N ALA A 85 -24.47 9.67 -8.54
CA ALA A 85 -24.26 8.22 -8.47
C ALA A 85 -23.13 7.79 -9.42
N PRO A 86 -22.40 6.68 -9.14
CA PRO A 86 -21.39 6.18 -10.06
C PRO A 86 -21.94 5.80 -11.44
N GLY A 87 -21.12 5.95 -12.47
CA GLY A 87 -21.38 5.52 -13.84
C GLY A 87 -20.85 6.48 -14.89
N SER A 88 -21.17 6.21 -16.16
CA SER A 88 -20.72 7.04 -17.28
C SER A 88 -21.69 8.21 -17.53
N TYR A 89 -21.14 9.41 -17.63
CA TYR A 89 -21.87 10.67 -17.82
C TYR A 89 -21.30 11.45 -19.01
N LYS A 90 -22.16 12.27 -19.63
CA LYS A 90 -21.77 13.23 -20.66
C LYS A 90 -21.55 14.60 -20.03
N VAL A 91 -20.37 15.17 -20.19
CA VAL A 91 -20.02 16.52 -19.73
C VAL A 91 -19.94 17.48 -20.92
N GLY A 92 -20.53 18.66 -20.78
CA GLY A 92 -20.58 19.69 -21.83
C GLY A 92 -21.07 21.03 -21.31
N ILE A 93 -21.23 22.02 -22.19
CA ILE A 93 -21.72 23.36 -21.86
C ILE A 93 -22.96 23.64 -22.68
N TYR A 94 -24.06 23.98 -22.02
CA TYR A 94 -25.23 24.54 -22.70
C TYR A 94 -25.08 26.06 -22.87
N CYS A 95 -25.39 26.54 -24.07
CA CYS A 95 -25.46 27.97 -24.39
C CYS A 95 -26.92 28.46 -24.39
N ASN A 96 -27.14 29.70 -23.95
CA ASN A 96 -28.41 30.45 -24.09
C ASN A 96 -29.59 29.92 -23.27
N GLY A 97 -29.35 29.41 -22.07
CA GLY A 97 -30.43 28.98 -21.17
C GLY A 97 -31.15 30.16 -20.50
N ARG A 98 -32.37 30.49 -20.96
CA ARG A 98 -33.36 31.09 -20.04
C ARG A 98 -33.82 30.01 -19.06
N PRO A 99 -34.06 30.33 -17.77
CA PRO A 99 -34.70 29.40 -16.86
C PRO A 99 -36.12 29.10 -17.35
N GLY A 100 -36.36 27.89 -17.84
CA GLY A 100 -37.67 27.42 -18.30
C GLY A 100 -37.61 26.06 -18.99
N PRO A 101 -38.74 25.35 -19.15
CA PRO A 101 -38.81 24.00 -19.72
C PRO A 101 -38.52 23.94 -21.25
N GLN A 102 -38.27 25.08 -21.90
CA GLN A 102 -37.97 25.11 -23.33
C GLN A 102 -36.46 24.97 -23.59
N ARG A 103 -36.08 23.71 -23.84
CA ARG A 103 -34.95 23.16 -24.60
C ARG A 103 -33.70 24.05 -24.76
N PHE A 104 -32.61 23.62 -24.13
CA PHE A 104 -31.24 24.00 -24.48
C PHE A 104 -30.93 23.54 -25.91
N LEU A 105 -31.11 24.43 -26.89
CA LEU A 105 -30.99 24.09 -28.32
C LEU A 105 -29.54 24.00 -28.81
N HIS A 106 -28.57 24.51 -28.04
CA HIS A 106 -27.17 24.53 -28.45
C HIS A 106 -26.22 24.13 -27.32
N ALA A 107 -25.26 23.27 -27.64
CA ALA A 107 -24.24 22.78 -26.71
C ALA A 107 -22.85 22.79 -27.35
N SER A 108 -21.82 22.86 -26.51
CA SER A 108 -20.40 22.87 -26.92
C SER A 108 -19.86 21.55 -27.47
N GLY A 109 -20.72 20.54 -27.64
CA GLY A 109 -20.33 19.13 -27.68
C GLY A 109 -20.30 18.50 -26.28
N PHE A 110 -20.27 17.17 -26.24
CA PHE A 110 -20.21 16.38 -25.01
C PHE A 110 -19.07 15.37 -25.08
N ILE A 111 -18.39 15.19 -23.95
CA ILE A 111 -17.36 14.15 -23.75
C ILE A 111 -17.84 13.23 -22.63
N ASP A 112 -17.64 11.93 -22.81
CA ASP A 112 -17.96 10.93 -21.79
C ASP A 112 -16.90 10.94 -20.68
N VAL A 113 -17.36 10.91 -19.43
CA VAL A 113 -16.57 10.92 -18.19
C VAL A 113 -17.20 9.90 -17.25
N ASP A 114 -16.36 9.07 -16.63
CA ASP A 114 -16.83 8.11 -15.63
C ASP A 114 -16.78 8.75 -14.24
N VAL A 115 -17.95 8.87 -13.62
CA VAL A 115 -18.03 9.20 -12.21
C VAL A 115 -17.85 7.91 -11.42
N VAL A 116 -16.71 7.78 -10.76
CA VAL A 116 -16.42 6.63 -9.92
C VAL A 116 -17.01 6.84 -8.53
N ALA A 117 -17.34 5.74 -7.86
CA ALA A 117 -17.72 5.83 -6.46
C ALA A 117 -16.60 6.54 -5.71
N VAL A 118 -16.92 7.68 -5.08
CA VAL A 118 -16.13 8.11 -3.92
C VAL A 118 -16.34 6.96 -2.96
N LEU A 119 -15.34 6.12 -2.77
CA LEU A 119 -15.23 5.37 -1.54
C LEU A 119 -15.19 6.47 -0.48
N ALA A 120 -16.35 6.82 0.09
CA ALA A 120 -16.38 7.48 1.37
C ALA A 120 -15.41 6.65 2.21
N PRO A 121 -14.35 7.23 2.80
CA PRO A 121 -13.41 6.44 3.57
C PRO A 121 -14.26 5.59 4.49
N LEU A 122 -14.15 4.26 4.38
CA LEU A 122 -14.99 3.27 5.05
C LEU A 122 -14.82 3.31 6.59
N LYS A 123 -14.37 4.44 7.14
CA LYS A 123 -14.28 4.79 8.55
C LYS A 123 -15.62 4.71 9.30
N GLY A 124 -16.74 4.41 8.64
CA GLY A 124 -18.07 4.31 9.27
C GLY A 124 -18.80 2.98 9.13
N LEU A 125 -18.58 2.20 8.05
CA LEU A 125 -19.34 0.98 7.79
C LEU A 125 -18.69 -0.29 8.36
N ALA A 126 -17.38 -0.31 8.55
CA ALA A 126 -16.70 -1.47 9.17
C ALA A 126 -17.16 -1.73 10.62
N ARG A 127 -17.66 -0.71 11.34
CA ARG A 127 -18.04 -0.85 12.74
C ARG A 127 -19.37 -1.57 12.98
N ALA A 128 -20.21 -1.72 11.94
CA ALA A 128 -21.51 -2.40 12.04
C ALA A 128 -21.51 -3.85 11.52
N VAL A 129 -20.42 -4.32 10.89
CA VAL A 129 -20.33 -5.68 10.30
C VAL A 129 -19.68 -6.68 11.27
N HIS A 130 -19.89 -6.51 12.58
CA HIS A 130 -19.12 -7.27 13.57
C HIS A 130 -19.57 -8.73 13.79
N GLN A 131 -20.45 -9.31 12.96
CA GLN A 131 -20.94 -10.68 13.22
C GLN A 131 -20.96 -11.63 12.02
N ASP A 132 -21.02 -11.16 10.78
CA ASP A 132 -21.06 -12.08 9.63
C ASP A 132 -19.74 -12.06 8.88
N ILE A 133 -18.95 -13.13 9.04
CA ILE A 133 -17.82 -13.42 8.15
C ILE A 133 -18.37 -13.44 6.72
N PRO A 134 -17.86 -12.62 5.79
CA PRO A 134 -18.37 -12.57 4.44
C PRO A 134 -18.31 -13.96 3.81
N LYS A 135 -19.37 -14.36 3.10
CA LYS A 135 -19.38 -15.58 2.29
C LYS A 135 -18.31 -15.49 1.19
N PRO A 136 -17.87 -16.61 0.55
CA PRO A 136 -16.81 -16.57 -0.45
C PRO A 136 -17.09 -15.56 -1.58
N LEU A 137 -18.31 -15.56 -2.12
CA LEU A 137 -18.71 -14.63 -3.16
C LEU A 137 -18.64 -13.16 -2.71
N ALA A 138 -18.96 -12.86 -1.45
CA ALA A 138 -18.87 -11.50 -0.93
C ALA A 138 -17.41 -11.05 -0.76
N PHE A 139 -16.51 -11.97 -0.37
CA PHE A 139 -15.07 -11.70 -0.32
C PHE A 139 -14.50 -11.41 -1.72
N GLU A 140 -14.83 -12.22 -2.73
CA GLU A 140 -14.38 -12.00 -4.11
C GLU A 140 -14.91 -10.69 -4.69
N ILE A 141 -16.18 -10.35 -4.44
CA ILE A 141 -16.75 -9.06 -4.85
C ILE A 141 -16.00 -7.91 -4.17
N TRP A 142 -15.77 -7.99 -2.86
CA TRP A 142 -15.02 -6.97 -2.14
C TRP A 142 -13.60 -6.82 -2.68
N LEU A 143 -12.88 -7.92 -2.91
CA LEU A 143 -11.51 -7.88 -3.42
C LEU A 143 -11.46 -7.33 -4.86
N ALA A 144 -12.47 -7.63 -5.69
CA ALA A 144 -12.61 -7.06 -7.02
C ALA A 144 -12.90 -5.54 -7.00
N GLU A 145 -13.66 -5.06 -6.00
CA GLU A 145 -13.85 -3.63 -5.75
C GLU A 145 -12.55 -2.94 -5.30
N GLN A 146 -11.64 -3.69 -4.65
CA GLN A 146 -10.28 -3.25 -4.35
C GLN A 146 -9.34 -3.48 -5.56
N ALA A 147 -9.69 -2.89 -6.72
CA ALA A 147 -8.98 -3.13 -7.98
C ALA A 147 -7.45 -2.91 -7.89
N VAL A 148 -7.01 -1.87 -7.16
CA VAL A 148 -5.58 -1.61 -6.96
C VAL A 148 -4.90 -2.73 -6.16
N LEU A 149 -5.56 -3.28 -5.14
CA LEU A 149 -4.98 -4.36 -4.34
C LEU A 149 -4.94 -5.67 -5.11
N SER A 150 -6.05 -6.04 -5.76
CA SER A 150 -6.14 -7.30 -6.50
C SER A 150 -5.17 -7.39 -7.68
N GLN A 151 -4.77 -6.26 -8.27
CA GLN A 151 -3.77 -6.21 -9.34
C GLN A 151 -2.34 -6.50 -8.86
N GLU A 152 -2.03 -6.26 -7.59
CA GLU A 152 -0.68 -6.45 -7.02
C GLU A 152 -0.54 -7.80 -6.30
N ILE A 153 -1.60 -8.61 -6.24
CA ILE A 153 -1.55 -9.98 -5.73
C ILE A 153 -0.98 -10.90 -6.80
N VAL A 154 0.20 -11.44 -6.54
CA VAL A 154 0.95 -12.28 -7.49
C VAL A 154 1.53 -13.51 -6.79
N TRP A 155 1.25 -14.69 -7.35
CA TRP A 155 1.86 -15.95 -6.96
C TRP A 155 2.93 -16.35 -7.98
N GLU A 156 4.17 -16.59 -7.57
CA GLU A 156 5.19 -17.17 -8.44
C GLU A 156 4.97 -18.68 -8.53
N SER A 157 4.44 -19.19 -9.64
CA SER A 157 4.34 -20.63 -9.89
C SER A 157 5.59 -21.16 -10.60
N MET A 158 5.61 -22.46 -10.88
CA MET A 158 6.68 -23.09 -11.65
C MET A 158 6.77 -22.55 -13.09
N ASP A 159 5.65 -22.04 -13.62
CA ASP A 159 5.54 -21.48 -14.97
C ASP A 159 5.76 -19.96 -15.00
N GLY A 160 6.00 -19.35 -13.82
CA GLY A 160 6.28 -17.92 -13.65
C GLY A 160 5.24 -17.17 -12.82
N PRO A 161 5.27 -15.83 -12.82
CA PRO A 161 4.35 -15.02 -12.04
C PRO A 161 2.90 -15.12 -12.55
N GLU A 162 1.99 -15.51 -11.65
CA GLU A 162 0.56 -15.64 -11.88
C GLU A 162 -0.21 -14.56 -11.11
N PRO A 163 -0.77 -13.54 -11.79
CA PRO A 163 -1.59 -12.53 -11.13
C PRO A 163 -2.91 -13.13 -10.64
N HIS A 164 -3.49 -12.56 -9.57
CA HIS A 164 -4.72 -13.03 -8.93
C HIS A 164 -5.87 -13.31 -9.90
N ALA A 165 -6.05 -12.47 -10.92
CA ALA A 165 -7.09 -12.61 -11.93
C ALA A 165 -7.03 -13.96 -12.67
N ASN A 166 -5.84 -14.58 -12.74
CA ASN A 166 -5.59 -15.85 -13.42
C ASN A 166 -5.55 -17.05 -12.47
N TRP A 167 -5.74 -16.85 -11.16
CA TRP A 167 -5.65 -17.94 -10.20
C TRP A 167 -6.76 -18.97 -10.42
N PRO A 168 -6.44 -20.28 -10.28
CA PRO A 168 -7.46 -21.32 -10.29
C PRO A 168 -8.40 -21.17 -9.09
N GLU A 169 -9.61 -21.70 -9.22
CA GLU A 169 -10.65 -21.64 -8.17
C GLU A 169 -10.18 -22.23 -6.84
N SER A 170 -9.36 -23.29 -6.88
CA SER A 170 -8.78 -23.91 -5.68
C SER A 170 -7.93 -22.93 -4.87
N ARG A 171 -7.13 -22.09 -5.52
CA ARG A 171 -6.27 -21.10 -4.85
C ARG A 171 -7.07 -19.91 -4.33
N ARG A 172 -8.06 -19.44 -5.08
CA ARG A 172 -9.01 -18.41 -4.59
C ARG A 172 -9.76 -18.88 -3.35
N GLN A 173 -10.26 -20.12 -3.37
CA GLN A 173 -10.88 -20.73 -2.20
C GLN A 173 -9.89 -20.88 -1.04
N ALA A 174 -8.64 -21.26 -1.28
CA ALA A 174 -7.61 -21.33 -0.25
C ALA A 174 -7.30 -19.96 0.38
N LEU A 175 -7.22 -18.89 -0.43
CA LEU A 175 -7.09 -17.51 0.03
C LEU A 175 -8.29 -17.11 0.91
N TYR A 176 -9.51 -17.38 0.46
CA TYR A 176 -10.71 -17.10 1.24
C TYR A 176 -10.71 -17.82 2.60
N GLN A 177 -10.32 -19.11 2.64
CA GLN A 177 -10.23 -19.84 3.91
C GLN A 177 -9.14 -19.27 4.83
N ALA A 178 -8.00 -18.83 4.27
CA ALA A 178 -6.97 -18.15 5.03
C ALA A 178 -7.47 -16.80 5.58
N PHE A 179 -8.20 -16.01 4.77
CA PHE A 179 -8.80 -14.74 5.15
C PHE A 179 -9.81 -14.92 6.30
N ARG A 180 -10.67 -15.94 6.23
CA ARG A 180 -11.56 -16.30 7.34
C ARG A 180 -10.81 -16.60 8.63
N ARG A 181 -9.75 -17.42 8.57
CA ARG A 181 -8.91 -17.72 9.74
C ARG A 181 -8.28 -16.46 10.31
N ALA A 182 -7.79 -15.54 9.47
CA ALA A 182 -7.26 -14.25 9.91
C ALA A 182 -8.33 -13.38 10.58
N LEU A 183 -9.57 -13.40 10.06
CA LEU A 183 -10.71 -12.71 10.67
C LEU A 183 -11.05 -13.27 12.07
N GLU A 184 -11.05 -14.60 12.20
CA GLU A 184 -11.34 -15.30 13.46
C GLU A 184 -10.20 -15.14 14.48
N ALA A 185 -8.94 -15.20 14.03
CA ALA A 185 -7.75 -15.16 14.88
C ALA A 185 -7.54 -13.83 15.61
N SER A 186 -8.06 -12.72 15.09
CA SER A 186 -8.02 -11.43 15.79
C SER A 186 -9.02 -11.36 16.95
N SER A 187 -10.08 -12.17 16.89
CA SER A 187 -11.14 -12.20 17.89
C SER A 187 -10.75 -13.11 19.07
N SER A 188 -9.89 -14.10 18.81
CA SER A 188 -9.37 -15.00 19.84
C SER A 188 -8.13 -14.42 20.53
N ARG A 189 -8.24 -14.11 21.82
CA ARG A 189 -7.10 -13.70 22.65
C ARG A 189 -6.15 -14.85 23.01
N SER A 190 -6.53 -16.11 22.78
CA SER A 190 -5.85 -17.30 23.32
C SER A 190 -5.29 -18.26 22.26
N GLY A 191 -5.12 -17.83 21.02
CA GLY A 191 -4.57 -18.68 19.97
C GLY A 191 -3.11 -19.03 20.23
N ASN A 192 -2.83 -20.28 20.62
CA ASN A 192 -1.49 -20.86 20.50
C ASN A 192 -1.06 -20.75 19.03
N ALA A 193 -0.12 -19.86 18.75
CA ALA A 193 0.52 -19.73 17.45
C ALA A 193 1.49 -20.90 17.29
N GLN A 194 0.97 -22.10 17.05
CA GLN A 194 1.82 -23.22 16.63
C GLN A 194 2.25 -22.92 15.19
N GLY A 195 3.51 -22.48 15.05
CA GLY A 195 4.02 -21.83 13.85
C GLY A 195 4.00 -22.74 12.64
N ILE A 196 3.58 -22.19 11.49
CA ILE A 196 3.67 -22.87 10.18
C ILE A 196 5.15 -23.23 9.88
N ALA A 197 6.08 -22.45 10.42
CA ALA A 197 7.52 -22.56 10.22
C ALA A 197 8.19 -23.74 10.94
N GLU A 198 7.68 -24.21 12.08
CA GLU A 198 8.38 -25.21 12.90
C GLU A 198 8.37 -26.62 12.29
N ASN A 199 7.55 -26.86 11.27
CA ASN A 199 7.38 -28.17 10.63
C ASN A 199 7.82 -28.21 9.14
N LEU A 200 8.57 -27.21 8.67
CA LEU A 200 8.99 -27.15 7.27
C LEU A 200 10.13 -28.14 7.02
N ALA A 201 9.81 -29.25 6.35
CA ALA A 201 10.72 -30.35 6.05
C ALA A 201 11.92 -29.88 5.20
N GLU A 202 13.11 -30.20 5.69
CA GLU A 202 14.40 -29.73 5.19
C GLU A 202 14.80 -30.44 3.89
N ALA A 203 14.57 -29.81 2.73
CA ALA A 203 15.34 -30.15 1.53
C ALA A 203 16.66 -29.35 1.57
N GLU A 204 17.65 -29.88 2.28
CA GLU A 204 18.93 -29.18 2.46
C GLU A 204 19.80 -29.27 1.20
N SER A 205 20.20 -28.11 0.66
CA SER A 205 21.48 -28.01 -0.03
C SER A 205 22.39 -27.10 0.79
N ARG A 206 23.56 -27.60 1.19
CA ARG A 206 24.56 -26.83 1.92
C ARG A 206 25.41 -26.04 0.94
N SER A 207 25.54 -24.74 1.17
CA SER A 207 26.49 -23.90 0.46
C SER A 207 27.91 -24.36 0.77
N ALA A 208 28.67 -24.73 -0.26
CA ALA A 208 30.06 -25.16 -0.08
C ALA A 208 30.96 -24.04 0.48
N ALA A 209 30.61 -22.77 0.24
CA ALA A 209 31.44 -21.62 0.64
C ALA A 209 31.23 -21.21 2.10
N THR A 210 30.00 -21.26 2.59
CA THR A 210 29.64 -20.76 3.93
C THR A 210 29.18 -21.85 4.89
N GLY A 211 28.88 -23.05 4.39
CA GLY A 211 28.21 -24.09 5.16
C GLY A 211 26.77 -23.73 5.54
N LEU A 212 26.22 -22.61 5.02
CA LEU A 212 24.81 -22.26 5.20
C LEU A 212 23.92 -23.22 4.45
N ILE A 213 22.77 -23.53 5.05
CA ILE A 213 21.72 -24.28 4.36
C ILE A 213 20.90 -23.28 3.53
N HIS A 214 20.78 -23.56 2.23
CA HIS A 214 19.78 -22.92 1.39
C HIS A 214 18.41 -23.47 1.81
N GLN A 215 17.66 -22.65 2.54
CA GLN A 215 16.36 -23.05 3.04
C GLN A 215 15.34 -23.05 1.91
N ARG A 216 14.80 -24.23 1.61
CA ARG A 216 13.77 -24.43 0.58
C ARG A 216 12.51 -24.98 1.19
N LEU A 217 11.39 -24.40 0.78
CA LEU A 217 10.06 -24.83 1.15
C LEU A 217 9.46 -25.67 0.02
N SER A 218 8.63 -26.65 0.38
CA SER A 218 7.77 -27.29 -0.61
C SER A 218 6.81 -26.26 -1.21
N ALA A 219 6.33 -26.50 -2.43
CA ALA A 219 5.36 -25.61 -3.06
C ALA A 219 4.10 -25.40 -2.20
N ALA A 220 3.61 -26.46 -1.56
CA ALA A 220 2.45 -26.40 -0.69
C ALA A 220 2.71 -25.57 0.57
N ASP A 221 3.91 -25.65 1.16
CA ASP A 221 4.26 -24.88 2.35
C ASP A 221 4.46 -23.39 2.05
N ALA A 222 5.16 -23.08 0.94
CA ALA A 222 5.34 -21.71 0.47
C ALA A 222 4.01 -21.05 0.14
N GLU A 223 3.12 -21.76 -0.57
CA GLU A 223 1.78 -21.26 -0.90
C GLU A 223 0.96 -21.04 0.37
N ARG A 224 0.99 -21.99 1.32
CA ARG A 224 0.30 -21.86 2.61
C ARG A 224 0.78 -20.63 3.39
N LEU A 225 2.08 -20.39 3.46
CA LEU A 225 2.66 -19.25 4.18
C LEU A 225 2.36 -17.92 3.48
N TYR A 226 2.48 -17.87 2.15
CA TYR A 226 2.12 -16.69 1.35
C TYR A 226 0.63 -16.35 1.50
N LEU A 227 -0.27 -17.32 1.30
CA LEU A 227 -1.71 -17.11 1.43
C LEU A 227 -2.10 -16.69 2.86
N ALA A 228 -1.44 -17.21 3.89
CA ALA A 228 -1.63 -16.76 5.26
C ALA A 228 -1.22 -15.28 5.43
N SER A 229 -0.05 -14.87 4.89
CA SER A 229 0.41 -13.48 4.97
C SER A 229 -0.53 -12.54 4.22
N LEU A 230 -0.91 -12.89 3.00
CA LEU A 230 -1.83 -12.11 2.18
C LEU A 230 -3.20 -11.98 2.84
N ALA A 231 -3.75 -13.09 3.33
CA ALA A 231 -5.01 -13.12 4.06
C ALA A 231 -5.01 -12.21 5.30
N GLN A 232 -3.92 -12.22 6.07
CA GLN A 232 -3.77 -11.36 7.24
C GLN A 232 -3.78 -9.87 6.84
N SER A 233 -3.03 -9.50 5.81
CA SER A 233 -3.00 -8.13 5.28
C SER A 233 -4.38 -7.66 4.81
N LEU A 234 -5.11 -8.50 4.06
CA LEU A 234 -6.47 -8.21 3.59
C LEU A 234 -7.48 -8.15 4.74
N ALA A 235 -7.36 -9.00 5.76
CA ALA A 235 -8.25 -8.98 6.93
C ALA A 235 -8.10 -7.69 7.75
N LEU A 236 -6.86 -7.21 7.94
CA LEU A 236 -6.59 -5.93 8.60
C LEU A 236 -7.17 -4.76 7.80
N GLU A 237 -7.05 -4.79 6.47
CA GLU A 237 -7.64 -3.80 5.57
C GLU A 237 -9.17 -3.81 5.62
N TYR A 238 -9.77 -4.99 5.48
CA TYR A 238 -11.23 -5.17 5.49
C TYR A 238 -11.88 -4.62 6.77
N ARG A 239 -11.25 -4.84 7.93
CA ARG A 239 -11.74 -4.33 9.22
C ARG A 239 -11.33 -2.90 9.53
N ALA A 240 -10.42 -2.32 8.76
CA ALA A 240 -9.75 -1.07 9.07
C ALA A 240 -9.15 -1.07 10.49
N ASP A 241 -8.46 -2.16 10.85
CA ASP A 241 -7.83 -2.33 12.18
C ASP A 241 -6.62 -1.42 12.38
N LEU A 242 -6.04 -0.94 11.29
CA LEU A 242 -4.84 -0.09 11.28
C LEU A 242 -5.22 1.36 10.95
N PRO A 243 -4.46 2.35 11.46
CA PRO A 243 -4.72 3.76 11.16
C PRO A 243 -4.26 4.19 9.75
N TRP A 244 -3.72 3.27 8.96
CA TRP A 244 -3.38 3.42 7.55
C TRP A 244 -4.11 2.35 6.72
N SER A 245 -4.23 2.59 5.42
CA SER A 245 -4.88 1.66 4.47
C SER A 245 -3.91 1.25 3.36
N LEU A 246 -4.03 0.00 2.91
CA LEU A 246 -3.31 -0.51 1.74
C LEU A 246 -3.63 0.32 0.49
N SER A 247 -4.85 0.85 0.34
CA SER A 247 -5.23 1.61 -0.86
C SER A 247 -4.51 2.96 -0.99
N GLU A 248 -3.82 3.41 0.07
CA GLU A 248 -3.01 4.64 0.06
C GLU A 248 -1.61 4.43 -0.54
N TYR A 249 -1.18 3.17 -0.71
CA TYR A 249 0.15 2.87 -1.21
C TYR A 249 0.25 2.91 -2.74
N PRO A 250 1.37 3.40 -3.29
CA PRO A 250 1.70 3.20 -4.70
C PRO A 250 1.97 1.72 -4.99
N ARG A 251 1.89 1.35 -6.28
CA ARG A 251 2.03 -0.04 -6.74
C ARG A 251 3.32 -0.71 -6.28
N ASP A 252 4.45 -0.01 -6.33
CA ASP A 252 5.76 -0.55 -5.93
C ASP A 252 5.87 -0.85 -4.42
N GLN A 253 5.03 -0.21 -3.59
CA GLN A 253 4.92 -0.51 -2.16
C GLN A 253 3.93 -1.64 -1.89
N LEU A 254 2.88 -1.77 -2.70
CA LEU A 254 1.95 -2.90 -2.65
C LEU A 254 2.63 -4.20 -3.06
N GLU A 255 3.50 -4.19 -4.08
CA GLU A 255 4.29 -5.36 -4.49
C GLU A 255 5.06 -5.94 -3.28
N ILE A 256 5.72 -5.09 -2.48
CA ILE A 256 6.45 -5.49 -1.26
C ILE A 256 5.57 -6.24 -0.26
N LEU A 257 4.25 -5.97 -0.23
CA LEU A 257 3.32 -6.53 0.75
C LEU A 257 2.48 -7.68 0.19
N LEU A 258 2.18 -7.69 -1.11
CA LEU A 258 1.17 -8.54 -1.72
C LEU A 258 1.75 -9.53 -2.73
N ASP A 259 3.02 -9.40 -3.12
CA ASP A 259 3.68 -10.35 -4.00
C ASP A 259 4.37 -11.46 -3.20
N SER A 260 4.25 -12.70 -3.67
CA SER A 260 4.95 -13.87 -3.13
C SER A 260 6.45 -13.86 -3.42
N ARG A 261 6.87 -13.22 -4.52
CA ARG A 261 8.27 -13.00 -4.93
C ARG A 261 9.05 -12.14 -3.94
N GLU A 262 8.32 -11.43 -3.10
CA GLU A 262 8.81 -10.61 -2.01
C GLU A 262 8.90 -11.41 -0.69
N MET A 263 8.69 -12.73 -0.72
CA MET A 263 8.90 -13.68 0.38
C MET A 263 9.83 -14.84 0.01
N PHE A 264 9.69 -15.37 -1.21
CA PHE A 264 10.41 -16.55 -1.70
C PHE A 264 10.77 -16.40 -3.18
N ARG A 265 11.67 -17.27 -3.66
CA ARG A 265 11.94 -17.46 -5.10
C ARG A 265 11.74 -18.91 -5.50
N TRP A 266 11.05 -19.15 -6.60
CA TRP A 266 10.99 -20.48 -7.20
C TRP A 266 12.37 -20.96 -7.68
N ARG A 267 12.71 -22.20 -7.32
CA ARG A 267 13.83 -23.00 -7.84
C ARG A 267 13.27 -24.34 -8.30
N PRO A 268 13.96 -25.07 -9.22
CA PRO A 268 13.46 -26.35 -9.74
C PRO A 268 13.10 -27.40 -8.67
N ASP A 269 13.61 -27.27 -7.45
CA ASP A 269 13.43 -28.18 -6.33
C ASP A 269 12.69 -27.57 -5.12
N GLY A 270 12.09 -26.39 -5.26
CA GLY A 270 11.26 -25.76 -4.21
C GLY A 270 11.37 -24.25 -4.17
N TYR A 271 10.71 -23.65 -3.18
CA TYR A 271 10.75 -22.20 -2.96
C TYR A 271 11.87 -21.84 -1.99
N GLU A 272 12.91 -21.20 -2.51
CA GLU A 272 14.04 -20.72 -1.72
C GLU A 272 13.64 -19.47 -0.92
N VAL A 273 13.95 -19.48 0.38
CA VAL A 273 13.94 -18.27 1.20
C VAL A 273 15.20 -17.49 0.85
N GLU A 274 15.09 -16.56 -0.10
CA GLU A 274 16.25 -15.82 -0.58
C GLU A 274 16.69 -14.75 0.44
N MET A 275 17.96 -14.79 0.82
CA MET A 275 18.56 -13.81 1.75
C MET A 275 18.39 -12.36 1.27
N ALA A 276 18.40 -12.13 -0.05
CA ALA A 276 18.24 -10.80 -0.64
C ALA A 276 16.83 -10.22 -0.48
N VAL A 277 15.83 -11.08 -0.28
CA VAL A 277 14.42 -10.71 -0.19
C VAL A 277 13.95 -10.73 1.27
N SER A 278 14.24 -11.81 1.98
CA SER A 278 13.71 -12.08 3.33
C SER A 278 14.74 -11.85 4.43
N GLY A 279 16.00 -11.55 4.08
CA GLY A 279 17.11 -11.55 5.02
C GLY A 279 17.41 -12.95 5.54
N MET A 280 18.14 -13.02 6.65
CA MET A 280 18.36 -14.28 7.37
C MET A 280 17.24 -14.53 8.39
N VAL A 281 15.99 -14.47 7.93
CA VAL A 281 14.79 -14.71 8.74
C VAL A 281 13.76 -15.50 7.93
N LEU A 282 13.15 -16.50 8.56
CA LEU A 282 11.98 -17.18 8.02
C LEU A 282 10.71 -16.53 8.61
N ALA A 283 9.83 -16.02 7.74
CA ALA A 283 8.51 -15.54 8.17
C ALA A 283 7.70 -16.68 8.81
N ASP A 284 6.98 -16.38 9.88
CA ASP A 284 6.12 -17.34 10.60
C ASP A 284 4.63 -16.99 10.44
N ASP A 285 3.73 -17.55 11.27
CA ASP A 285 2.31 -17.22 11.30
C ASP A 285 2.09 -15.69 11.41
N PRO A 286 1.54 -15.05 10.37
CA PRO A 286 1.34 -13.60 10.34
C PRO A 286 0.29 -13.14 11.36
N SER A 287 -0.63 -14.01 11.78
CA SER A 287 -1.60 -13.68 12.85
C SER A 287 -0.89 -13.54 14.21
N GLY A 288 0.02 -14.47 14.52
CA GLY A 288 0.89 -14.39 15.70
C GLY A 288 1.78 -13.15 15.69
N GLN A 289 2.42 -12.86 14.55
CA GLN A 289 3.25 -11.65 14.39
C GLN A 289 2.43 -10.37 14.56
N THR A 290 1.21 -10.31 13.99
CA THR A 290 0.30 -9.17 14.17
C THR A 290 -0.05 -8.97 15.64
N ARG A 291 -0.45 -10.04 16.35
CA ARG A 291 -0.80 -9.97 17.79
C ARG A 291 0.38 -9.47 18.61
N TRP A 292 1.58 -9.95 18.33
CA TRP A 292 2.78 -9.47 18.98
C TRP A 292 3.03 -7.97 18.73
N MET A 293 2.87 -7.53 17.47
CA MET A 293 3.00 -6.13 17.06
C MET A 293 1.96 -5.20 17.68
N GLN A 294 0.80 -5.69 18.15
CA GLN A 294 -0.28 -4.85 18.71
C GLN A 294 0.21 -3.90 19.81
N SER A 295 1.14 -4.36 20.66
CA SER A 295 1.70 -3.54 21.74
C SER A 295 2.63 -2.41 21.25
N LEU A 296 3.10 -2.51 20.01
CA LEU A 296 4.02 -1.56 19.37
C LEU A 296 3.32 -0.66 18.34
N LEU A 297 2.05 -0.90 18.03
CA LEU A 297 1.29 -0.09 17.08
C LEU A 297 1.16 1.34 17.59
N GLY A 298 1.66 2.28 16.78
CA GLY A 298 1.47 3.71 17.00
C GLY A 298 0.26 4.27 16.24
N LYS A 299 0.04 5.58 16.37
CA LYS A 299 -1.04 6.29 15.64
C LYS A 299 -0.74 6.45 14.14
N THR A 300 0.52 6.31 13.75
CA THR A 300 1.02 6.42 12.38
C THR A 300 2.01 5.31 12.10
N ARG A 301 2.22 5.01 10.81
CA ARG A 301 3.25 4.09 10.32
C ARG A 301 4.64 4.43 10.88
N ARG A 302 5.05 5.71 10.77
CA ARG A 302 6.28 6.23 11.41
C ARG A 302 6.39 5.90 12.90
N SER A 303 5.34 6.16 13.70
CA SER A 303 5.40 5.87 15.14
C SER A 303 5.49 4.37 15.44
N THR A 304 4.85 3.51 14.64
CA THR A 304 4.98 2.05 14.74
C THR A 304 6.41 1.59 14.42
N ILE A 305 7.03 2.15 13.37
CA ILE A 305 8.43 1.88 13.02
C ILE A 305 9.35 2.28 14.19
N ILE A 306 9.20 3.49 14.73
CA ILE A 306 10.01 3.98 15.86
C ILE A 306 9.83 3.10 17.10
N ASN A 307 8.59 2.70 17.43
CA ASN A 307 8.32 1.80 18.56
C ASN A 307 9.01 0.45 18.39
N LEU A 308 8.96 -0.13 17.19
CA LEU A 308 9.64 -1.38 16.88
C LEU A 308 11.16 -1.24 16.97
N LEU A 309 11.75 -0.16 16.46
CA LEU A 309 13.19 0.08 16.56
C LEU A 309 13.64 0.31 18.01
N ASN A 310 12.84 0.98 18.84
CA ASN A 310 13.12 1.08 20.28
C ASN A 310 13.05 -0.29 20.96
N TRP A 311 12.05 -1.12 20.63
CA TRP A 311 12.00 -2.50 21.10
C TRP A 311 13.26 -3.28 20.69
N MET A 312 13.69 -3.16 19.43
CA MET A 312 14.92 -3.82 18.95
C MET A 312 16.14 -3.36 19.74
N ARG A 313 16.27 -2.06 20.01
CA ARG A 313 17.33 -1.52 20.88
C ARG A 313 17.31 -2.22 22.23
N ASP A 314 16.16 -2.31 22.88
CA ASP A 314 16.10 -2.77 24.26
C ASP A 314 16.24 -4.31 24.37
N GLU A 315 15.80 -5.05 23.36
CA GLU A 315 15.55 -6.49 23.48
C GLU A 315 16.47 -7.37 22.62
N LEU A 316 17.02 -6.86 21.51
CA LEU A 316 17.83 -7.65 20.60
C LEU A 316 19.33 -7.54 20.88
N LEU A 317 20.02 -8.60 20.48
CA LEU A 317 21.47 -8.72 20.43
C LEU A 317 21.92 -9.26 19.07
N HIS A 318 23.15 -8.91 18.69
CA HIS A 318 23.82 -9.56 17.57
C HIS A 318 24.11 -11.02 17.94
N PHE A 319 23.88 -11.95 17.01
CA PHE A 319 24.25 -13.35 17.15
C PHE A 319 25.78 -13.51 17.25
N GLU A 320 26.26 -14.64 17.75
CA GLU A 320 27.71 -14.89 17.86
C GLU A 320 28.23 -15.90 16.84
N GLY A 321 29.54 -15.87 16.61
CA GLY A 321 30.21 -16.80 15.71
C GLY A 321 30.00 -16.51 14.22
N ALA A 322 30.43 -17.46 13.39
CA ALA A 322 30.25 -17.39 11.95
C ALA A 322 28.83 -17.76 11.56
N VAL A 323 28.40 -17.29 10.39
CA VAL A 323 27.13 -17.68 9.79
C VAL A 323 27.28 -19.10 9.20
N SER A 324 26.88 -20.13 9.97
CA SER A 324 26.92 -21.55 9.58
C SER A 324 25.70 -22.31 10.13
N ALA A 325 25.39 -23.50 9.60
CA ALA A 325 24.29 -24.32 10.09
C ALA A 325 24.41 -24.66 11.58
N ASP A 326 25.62 -24.99 12.05
CA ASP A 326 25.88 -25.30 13.47
C ASP A 326 25.63 -24.08 14.35
N SER A 327 26.13 -22.90 13.95
CA SER A 327 25.91 -21.65 14.69
C SER A 327 24.44 -21.25 14.73
N MET A 328 23.70 -21.45 13.62
CA MET A 328 22.26 -21.22 13.56
C MET A 328 21.51 -22.17 14.53
N HIS A 329 21.90 -23.45 14.55
CA HIS A 329 21.31 -24.44 15.45
C HIS A 329 21.63 -24.14 16.92
N GLU A 330 22.87 -23.77 17.24
CA GLU A 330 23.26 -23.41 18.59
C GLU A 330 22.45 -22.23 19.14
N GLN A 331 22.11 -21.27 18.28
CA GLN A 331 21.48 -20.03 18.70
C GLN A 331 19.97 -20.06 18.63
N TRP A 332 19.36 -20.68 17.63
CA TRP A 332 17.89 -20.69 17.46
C TRP A 332 17.27 -22.09 17.44
N GLN A 333 18.09 -23.12 17.63
CA GLN A 333 17.69 -24.54 17.50
C GLN A 333 17.05 -24.80 16.14
N TYR A 334 17.59 -24.13 15.12
CA TYR A 334 17.13 -24.17 13.74
C TYR A 334 18.35 -24.05 12.82
N VAL A 335 18.54 -24.99 11.89
CA VAL A 335 19.76 -25.08 11.08
C VAL A 335 19.75 -24.11 9.88
N GLY A 336 18.58 -23.63 9.47
CA GLY A 336 18.38 -22.63 8.42
C GLY A 336 18.22 -21.20 8.95
N PHE A 337 17.48 -20.35 8.23
CA PHE A 337 17.15 -19.02 8.75
C PHE A 337 16.14 -19.13 9.89
N PRO A 338 16.39 -18.48 11.04
CA PRO A 338 15.54 -18.62 12.20
C PRO A 338 14.11 -18.11 11.93
N PRO A 339 13.08 -18.87 12.33
CA PRO A 339 11.70 -18.38 12.33
C PRO A 339 11.55 -17.13 13.19
N VAL A 340 10.69 -16.18 12.78
CA VAL A 340 10.38 -14.98 13.56
C VAL A 340 10.02 -15.31 15.01
N SER A 341 9.22 -16.37 15.26
CA SER A 341 8.82 -16.78 16.62
C SER A 341 10.00 -17.14 17.52
N ARG A 342 11.04 -17.80 16.99
CA ARG A 342 12.27 -18.14 17.73
C ARG A 342 13.04 -16.88 18.11
N ILE A 343 13.14 -15.92 17.19
CA ILE A 343 13.78 -14.62 17.47
C ILE A 343 13.00 -13.86 18.56
N LEU A 344 11.68 -13.76 18.41
CA LEU A 344 10.82 -13.01 19.34
C LEU A 344 10.76 -13.61 20.74
N SER A 345 10.73 -14.94 20.84
CA SER A 345 10.70 -15.64 22.13
C SER A 345 12.06 -15.60 22.81
N GLY A 346 13.13 -15.57 22.02
CA GLY A 346 14.48 -15.82 22.50
C GLY A 346 14.71 -17.30 22.77
N THR A 347 15.98 -17.66 22.84
CA THR A 347 16.43 -19.05 22.90
C THR A 347 17.72 -19.15 23.73
N PRO A 348 17.96 -20.30 24.39
CA PRO A 348 19.24 -20.57 25.01
C PRO A 348 20.34 -20.71 23.94
N HIS A 349 21.58 -20.35 24.29
CA HIS A 349 22.73 -20.62 23.43
C HIS A 349 23.32 -21.99 23.78
N LEU A 350 23.20 -22.99 22.91
CA LEU A 350 23.61 -24.36 23.22
C LEU A 350 25.13 -24.49 23.49
N GLY A 351 25.96 -23.74 22.76
CA GLY A 351 27.41 -23.67 23.02
C GLY A 351 27.84 -22.85 24.25
N GLN A 352 26.91 -22.13 24.90
CA GLN A 352 27.16 -21.27 26.07
C GLN A 352 26.02 -21.42 27.09
N PRO A 353 25.84 -22.61 27.69
CA PRO A 353 24.66 -22.94 28.48
C PRO A 353 24.52 -22.12 29.77
N ALA A 354 25.60 -21.46 30.23
CA ALA A 354 25.56 -20.55 31.37
C ALA A 354 24.93 -19.18 31.04
N TRP A 355 24.75 -18.87 29.74
CA TRP A 355 24.16 -17.62 29.33
C TRP A 355 22.64 -17.67 29.43
N PRO A 356 22.00 -16.58 29.86
CA PRO A 356 20.54 -16.51 29.85
C PRO A 356 20.01 -16.60 28.41
N GLU A 357 18.74 -16.97 28.30
CA GLU A 357 18.00 -16.86 27.05
C GLU A 357 18.03 -15.41 26.54
N ARG A 358 18.23 -15.25 25.23
CA ARG A 358 18.28 -13.94 24.58
C ARG A 358 17.60 -14.00 23.23
N LYS A 359 17.11 -12.85 22.80
CA LYS A 359 16.59 -12.61 21.45
C LYS A 359 17.74 -12.13 20.58
N ARG A 360 18.09 -12.91 19.55
CA ARG A 360 19.24 -12.66 18.68
C ARG A 360 18.80 -12.59 17.24
N THR A 361 19.48 -11.77 16.46
CA THR A 361 19.38 -11.75 14.99
C THR A 361 20.76 -11.94 14.38
N ALA A 362 20.80 -12.53 13.17
CA ALA A 362 22.02 -12.78 12.40
C ALA A 362 22.60 -11.47 11.79
N GLY A 363 22.98 -10.53 12.67
CA GLY A 363 23.46 -9.20 12.32
C GLY A 363 22.48 -8.39 11.49
N CYS A 364 23.00 -7.46 10.69
CA CYS A 364 22.18 -6.60 9.83
C CYS A 364 21.27 -7.37 8.86
N PHE A 365 21.68 -8.54 8.36
CA PHE A 365 20.87 -9.37 7.46
C PHE A 365 19.64 -9.92 8.19
N GLY A 366 19.83 -10.46 9.39
CA GLY A 366 18.74 -10.96 10.23
C GLY A 366 17.82 -9.84 10.71
N SER A 367 18.39 -8.69 11.09
CA SER A 367 17.61 -7.56 11.60
C SER A 367 16.77 -6.87 10.53
N ALA A 368 17.31 -6.71 9.30
CA ALA A 368 16.55 -6.20 8.17
C ALA A 368 15.41 -7.16 7.77
N GLY A 369 15.67 -8.47 7.77
CA GLY A 369 14.64 -9.50 7.53
C GLY A 369 13.56 -9.50 8.61
N LEU A 370 13.93 -9.37 9.88
CA LEU A 370 12.98 -9.31 11.00
C LEU A 370 12.07 -8.07 10.90
N LEU A 371 12.66 -6.90 10.65
CA LEU A 371 11.90 -5.66 10.43
C LEU A 371 10.88 -5.84 9.30
N ARG A 372 11.31 -6.43 8.18
CA ARG A 372 10.44 -6.68 7.03
C ARG A 372 9.30 -7.64 7.35
N ALA A 373 9.58 -8.76 8.01
CA ALA A 373 8.55 -9.73 8.37
C ALA A 373 7.50 -9.14 9.33
N LEU A 374 7.96 -8.49 10.41
CA LEU A 374 7.08 -7.91 11.43
C LEU A 374 6.25 -6.73 10.91
N LEU A 375 6.85 -5.84 10.12
CA LEU A 375 6.14 -4.69 9.55
C LEU A 375 5.19 -5.10 8.42
N ARG A 376 5.52 -6.13 7.63
CA ARG A 376 4.59 -6.73 6.66
C ARG A 376 3.32 -7.26 7.34
N ALA A 377 3.45 -7.88 8.52
CA ALA A 377 2.31 -8.38 9.29
C ALA A 377 1.32 -7.28 9.72
N VAL A 378 1.74 -6.01 9.71
CA VAL A 378 0.90 -4.84 9.97
C VAL A 378 0.84 -3.88 8.78
N ASN A 379 0.95 -4.40 7.55
CA ASN A 379 0.79 -3.64 6.30
C ASN A 379 1.71 -2.40 6.20
N ILE A 380 2.96 -2.48 6.68
CA ILE A 380 3.99 -1.45 6.47
C ILE A 380 5.07 -2.04 5.55
N PRO A 381 5.26 -1.50 4.33
CA PRO A 381 6.28 -2.02 3.41
C PRO A 381 7.68 -1.70 3.92
N VAL A 382 8.60 -2.65 3.76
CA VAL A 382 10.02 -2.50 4.10
C VAL A 382 10.84 -3.07 2.96
N ARG A 383 11.79 -2.31 2.44
CA ARG A 383 12.71 -2.77 1.40
C ARG A 383 14.10 -2.94 1.98
N MET A 384 14.73 -4.04 1.61
CA MET A 384 16.10 -4.35 1.98
C MET A 384 17.04 -3.83 0.89
N ARG A 385 18.12 -3.14 1.28
CA ARG A 385 19.14 -2.62 0.36
C ARG A 385 20.50 -3.15 0.78
N ALA A 386 21.32 -3.56 -0.18
CA ALA A 386 22.64 -4.11 0.11
C ALA A 386 23.75 -3.19 -0.41
N TYR A 387 24.52 -2.60 0.51
CA TYR A 387 25.72 -1.82 0.22
C TYR A 387 26.87 -2.30 1.09
N CYS A 388 28.08 -2.38 0.51
CA CYS A 388 29.27 -2.88 1.20
C CYS A 388 29.09 -4.25 1.90
N ARG A 389 28.32 -5.18 1.32
CA ARG A 389 27.99 -6.49 1.94
C ARG A 389 27.26 -6.39 3.29
N HIS A 390 26.64 -5.26 3.57
CA HIS A 390 25.76 -5.03 4.71
C HIS A 390 24.35 -4.72 4.21
N TYR A 391 23.35 -4.93 5.07
CA TYR A 391 21.97 -4.58 4.77
C TYR A 391 21.57 -3.27 5.43
N GLN A 392 21.06 -2.36 4.61
CA GLN A 392 20.31 -1.18 4.99
C GLN A 392 18.82 -1.49 4.89
N VAL A 393 18.02 -0.69 5.59
CA VAL A 393 16.57 -0.81 5.61
C VAL A 393 15.96 0.46 5.07
N GLU A 394 15.06 0.34 4.13
CA GLU A 394 14.24 1.42 3.59
C GLU A 394 12.79 1.22 4.03
N PHE A 395 12.18 2.29 4.54
CA PHE A 395 10.77 2.41 4.87
C PHE A 395 10.10 3.28 3.79
N PRO A 396 9.77 2.72 2.61
CA PRO A 396 9.38 3.52 1.44
C PRO A 396 8.11 4.36 1.68
N SER A 397 7.23 3.89 2.56
CA SER A 397 6.01 4.61 2.93
C SER A 397 6.26 5.91 3.71
N GLU A 398 7.44 6.05 4.31
CA GLU A 398 7.85 7.23 5.09
C GLU A 398 9.02 8.00 4.46
N GLY A 399 9.66 7.46 3.41
CA GLY A 399 10.88 8.03 2.85
C GLY A 399 12.05 8.05 3.85
N LEU A 400 12.11 7.05 4.73
CA LEU A 400 13.10 6.94 5.80
C LEU A 400 13.96 5.69 5.65
N PHE A 401 15.18 5.74 6.19
CA PHE A 401 16.17 4.68 6.04
C PHE A 401 16.96 4.45 7.33
N LEU A 402 17.55 3.24 7.45
CA LEU A 402 18.63 2.94 8.39
C LEU A 402 19.96 2.81 7.65
N SER A 403 21.05 3.34 8.22
CA SER A 403 22.40 3.17 7.66
C SER A 403 22.95 1.75 7.81
N HIS A 404 22.38 0.95 8.71
CA HIS A 404 22.70 -0.45 8.92
C HIS A 404 21.55 -1.15 9.66
N GLY A 405 21.23 -2.39 9.28
CA GLY A 405 20.05 -3.11 9.77
C GLY A 405 20.06 -3.40 11.28
N ASP A 406 21.24 -3.49 11.89
CA ASP A 406 21.41 -3.74 13.33
C ASP A 406 21.80 -2.49 14.15
N ASP A 407 21.78 -1.30 13.52
CA ASP A 407 21.96 -0.01 14.22
C ASP A 407 21.12 0.13 15.50
N PRO A 408 19.84 -0.32 15.55
CA PRO A 408 18.99 -0.18 16.72
C PRO A 408 19.60 -0.71 18.02
N TYR A 409 20.38 -1.79 17.98
CA TYR A 409 20.98 -2.37 19.19
C TYR A 409 22.51 -2.34 19.18
N SER A 410 23.11 -1.52 18.31
CA SER A 410 24.53 -1.23 18.35
C SER A 410 24.94 -0.63 19.70
N GLY A 411 26.18 -0.90 20.13
CA GLY A 411 26.69 -0.37 21.40
C GLY A 411 26.68 1.16 21.45
N ASP A 412 27.06 1.80 20.34
CA ASP A 412 27.10 3.26 20.22
C ASP A 412 25.70 3.88 20.38
N PHE A 413 24.69 3.33 19.68
CA PHE A 413 23.34 3.88 19.80
C PHE A 413 22.72 3.59 21.16
N LYS A 414 22.92 2.39 21.73
CA LYS A 414 22.48 2.07 23.10
C LYS A 414 23.03 3.06 24.12
N ALA A 415 24.32 3.39 24.01
CA ALA A 415 24.98 4.34 24.91
C ALA A 415 24.42 5.77 24.79
N SER A 416 23.78 6.13 23.67
CA SER A 416 23.19 7.46 23.49
C SER A 416 21.95 7.70 24.36
N GLY A 417 21.22 6.64 24.76
CA GLY A 417 19.92 6.76 25.46
C GLY A 417 18.81 7.42 24.64
N CYS A 418 19.05 7.72 23.36
CA CYS A 418 18.09 8.42 22.51
C CYS A 418 16.96 7.52 21.99
N SER A 419 15.84 8.13 21.63
CA SER A 419 14.79 7.49 20.82
C SER A 419 15.36 7.03 19.47
N ALA A 420 14.93 5.85 19.01
CA ALA A 420 15.27 5.27 17.72
C ALA A 420 14.88 6.14 16.52
N GLU A 421 14.03 7.16 16.70
CA GLU A 421 13.79 8.17 15.66
C GLU A 421 15.10 8.83 15.19
N ARG A 422 16.09 8.97 16.09
CA ARG A 422 17.40 9.55 15.77
C ARG A 422 18.27 8.65 14.87
N LEU A 423 17.90 7.39 14.66
CA LEU A 423 18.56 6.49 13.71
C LEU A 423 18.07 6.65 12.28
N LEU A 424 16.90 7.27 12.09
CA LEU A 424 16.30 7.39 10.77
C LEU A 424 16.96 8.53 10.00
N ILE A 425 17.34 8.24 8.76
CA ILE A 425 17.84 9.23 7.80
C ILE A 425 16.85 9.38 6.64
N ASP A 426 16.82 10.55 6.01
CA ASP A 426 16.01 10.81 4.82
C ASP A 426 16.66 10.27 3.54
N ALA A 427 15.91 10.32 2.44
CA ALA A 427 16.37 9.87 1.13
C ALA A 427 17.62 10.62 0.64
N ASP A 428 17.68 11.95 0.80
CA ASP A 428 18.81 12.76 0.34
C ASP A 428 20.11 12.34 1.04
N ARG A 429 20.06 12.14 2.37
CA ARG A 429 21.21 11.66 3.13
C ARG A 429 21.57 10.22 2.75
N PHE A 430 20.58 9.35 2.59
CA PHE A 430 20.82 7.97 2.15
C PHE A 430 21.50 7.93 0.79
N ASP A 431 21.03 8.71 -0.17
CA ASP A 431 21.59 8.79 -1.52
C ASP A 431 23.01 9.35 -1.50
N GLN A 432 23.27 10.39 -0.70
CA GLN A 432 24.62 10.90 -0.49
C GLN A 432 25.57 9.82 0.05
N TRP A 433 25.10 9.00 0.99
CA TRP A 433 25.93 8.01 1.67
C TRP A 433 26.09 6.70 0.89
N PHE A 434 25.09 6.28 0.11
CA PHE A 434 25.09 4.95 -0.47
C PHE A 434 24.95 4.94 -1.99
N VAL A 435 24.06 5.77 -2.57
CA VAL A 435 23.80 5.75 -4.02
C VAL A 435 24.88 6.48 -4.80
N ASN A 436 25.24 7.69 -4.35
CA ASN A 436 26.18 8.58 -5.02
C ASN A 436 27.62 8.45 -4.50
N ALA A 437 27.81 7.69 -3.43
CA ALA A 437 29.12 7.39 -2.87
C ALA A 437 29.83 6.30 -3.67
N ASN A 438 31.15 6.38 -3.77
CA ASN A 438 31.95 5.26 -4.28
C ASN A 438 31.97 4.10 -3.27
N ALA A 439 32.35 2.90 -3.73
CA ALA A 439 32.32 1.68 -2.91
C ALA A 439 33.08 1.79 -1.58
N LYS A 440 34.21 2.51 -1.53
CA LYS A 440 34.95 2.74 -0.29
C LYS A 440 34.12 3.58 0.69
N LEU A 441 33.58 4.70 0.21
CA LEU A 441 32.78 5.61 1.05
C LEU A 441 31.48 4.96 1.53
N GLN A 442 30.84 4.11 0.71
CA GLN A 442 29.68 3.33 1.13
C GLN A 442 29.96 2.53 2.41
N CYS A 443 31.12 1.88 2.48
CA CYS A 443 31.55 1.12 3.66
C CYS A 443 31.75 2.02 4.90
N ASP A 444 32.36 3.19 4.70
CA ASP A 444 32.58 4.18 5.78
C ASP A 444 31.25 4.72 6.34
N HIS A 445 30.15 4.59 5.59
CA HIS A 445 28.81 5.03 5.97
C HIS A 445 27.94 3.94 6.63
N VAL A 446 28.38 2.67 6.62
CA VAL A 446 27.68 1.60 7.35
C VAL A 446 27.71 1.87 8.85
N GLY A 447 26.52 1.93 9.45
CA GLY A 447 26.29 2.22 10.87
C GLY A 447 26.71 3.63 11.30
N ARG A 448 26.91 4.53 10.34
CA ARG A 448 27.37 5.90 10.62
C ARG A 448 26.35 6.67 11.44
N GLN A 449 25.05 6.53 11.14
CA GLN A 449 24.04 7.30 11.85
C GLN A 449 24.04 6.96 13.35
N ALA A 450 24.17 5.68 13.71
CA ALA A 450 24.27 5.24 15.10
C ALA A 450 25.43 5.90 15.86
N ARG A 451 26.61 6.01 15.23
CA ARG A 451 27.80 6.66 15.80
C ARG A 451 27.68 8.18 15.95
N GLU A 452 26.89 8.81 15.07
CA GLU A 452 26.72 10.27 15.04
C GLU A 452 25.55 10.76 15.91
N VAL A 453 24.74 9.87 16.52
CA VAL A 453 23.70 10.29 17.47
C VAL A 453 24.37 10.78 18.77
N PRO A 454 24.25 12.07 19.13
CA PRO A 454 24.74 12.55 20.42
C PRO A 454 23.89 12.00 21.57
N PRO A 455 24.43 11.88 22.79
CA PRO A 455 23.65 11.45 23.94
C PRO A 455 22.42 12.32 24.20
N CYS A 456 21.28 11.69 24.48
CA CYS A 456 20.07 12.36 24.92
C CYS A 456 20.15 12.56 26.44
N LYS A 457 20.20 13.83 26.86
CA LYS A 457 20.22 14.23 28.28
C LYS A 457 18.85 14.11 28.92
#